data_AF-A0A1E9PJE0-F1
#
_entry.id   AF-A0A1E9PJE0-F1
#
_cell.length_a   1.000
_cell.length_b   1.000
_cell.length_c   1.000
_cell.angle_alpha   90.00
_cell.angle_beta   90.00
_cell.angle_gamma   90.00
#
_symmetry.space_group_name_H-M   'P 1'
#
loop_
_entity.id
_entity.type
_entity.pdbx_description
1 polymer ?
#
loop_
_entity_poly.entity_id
_entity_poly.type
_entity_poly.pdbx_seq_one_letter_code
_entity_poly.pdbx_strand_id
1 'polypeptide(L)' 'MEFDYRKLRGRIIEIYGSVKNFSKAMELSEPTMSMKLNGGLSFSQSQIYKSCELLDIDHEEIGRYFFTPKENKAETNDN' A
#
# COMPACT_ATOMS: atom_id res chain seq x y z
N MET A 1 4.68 -2.21 13.42
CA MET A 1 4.72 -3.31 12.44
C MET A 1 4.87 -2.68 11.07
N GLU A 2 5.82 -3.15 10.25
CA GLU A 2 5.97 -2.69 8.88
C GLU A 2 5.24 -3.65 7.92
N PHE A 3 4.61 -3.09 6.90
CA PHE A 3 3.88 -3.84 5.88
C PHE A 3 4.53 -3.68 4.51
N ASP A 4 4.41 -4.71 3.68
CA ASP A 4 4.89 -4.71 2.31
C ASP A 4 3.82 -4.15 1.37
N TYR A 5 4.08 -2.96 0.83
CA TYR A 5 3.21 -2.27 -0.11
C TYR A 5 3.63 -2.44 -1.58
N ARG A 6 4.53 -3.38 -1.92
CA ARG A 6 4.93 -3.63 -3.32
C ARG A 6 3.74 -3.98 -4.21
N LYS A 7 2.85 -4.85 -3.73
CA LYS A 7 1.62 -5.24 -4.46
C LYS A 7 0.69 -4.04 -4.68
N LEU A 8 0.47 -3.24 -3.64
CA LEU A 8 -0.32 -2.01 -3.70
C LEU A 8 0.28 -1.01 -4.70
N ARG A 9 1.60 -0.83 -4.66
CA ARG A 9 2.30 0.06 -5.60
C ARG A 9 2.15 -0.41 -7.05
N GLY A 10 2.23 -1.71 -7.30
CA GLY A 10 1.98 -2.28 -8.64
C GLY A 10 0.59 -1.91 -9.17
N ARG A 11 -0.46 -2.18 -8.37
CA ARG A 11 -1.84 -1.85 -8.72
C ARG A 11 -2.06 -0.35 -8.96
N ILE A 12 -1.42 0.52 -8.16
CA ILE A 12 -1.42 1.97 -8.37
C ILE A 12 -0.87 2.34 -9.74
N ILE A 13 0.25 1.75 -10.15
CA ILE A 13 0.86 2.03 -11.46
C ILE A 13 -0.03 1.49 -12.59
N GLU A 14 -0.64 0.32 -12.44
CA GLU A 14 -1.57 -0.26 -13.43
C GLU A 14 -2.78 0.63 -13.70
N ILE A 15 -3.37 1.24 -12.66
CA ILE A 15 -4.62 2.02 -12.80
C ILE A 15 -4.35 3.51 -13.05
N TYR A 16 -3.40 4.11 -12.33
CA TYR A 16 -3.17 5.55 -12.35
C TYR A 16 -1.91 5.97 -13.13
N GLY A 17 -1.09 5.01 -13.57
CA GLY A 17 0.18 5.23 -14.26
C GLY A 17 1.32 5.77 -13.37
N SER A 18 0.99 6.41 -12.25
CA SER A 18 1.98 6.94 -11.31
C SER A 18 1.41 7.12 -9.90
N VAL A 19 2.30 7.06 -8.89
CA VAL A 19 1.96 7.38 -7.49
C VAL A 19 1.48 8.83 -7.35
N LYS A 20 2.01 9.76 -8.14
CA LYS A 20 1.61 11.17 -8.18
C LYS A 20 0.16 11.36 -8.60
N ASN A 21 -0.32 10.60 -9.59
CA ASN A 21 -1.72 10.68 -10.02
C ASN A 21 -2.65 10.09 -8.95
N PHE A 22 -2.25 8.96 -8.36
CA PHE A 22 -3.00 8.35 -7.28
C PHE A 22 -3.06 9.22 -6.03
N SER A 23 -1.98 9.93 -5.66
CA SER A 23 -1.99 10.84 -4.51
C SER A 23 -3.01 11.96 -4.68
N LYS A 24 -3.17 12.50 -5.90
CA LYS A 24 -4.22 13.48 -6.21
C LYS A 24 -5.62 12.91 -6.01
N ALA A 25 -5.88 11.69 -6.51
CA ALA A 25 -7.18 11.02 -6.35
C ALA A 25 -7.47 10.71 -4.86
N MET A 26 -6.45 10.42 -4.09
CA MET A 26 -6.53 10.21 -2.64
C MET A 26 -6.67 11.50 -1.83
N GLU A 27 -6.56 12.68 -2.45
CA GLU A 27 -6.49 13.99 -1.78
C GLU A 27 -5.32 14.07 -0.77
N LEU A 28 -4.18 13.47 -1.15
CA LEU A 28 -2.97 13.47 -0.36
C LEU A 28 -1.81 14.12 -1.14
N SER A 29 -0.89 14.72 -0.38
CA SER A 29 0.37 15.17 -0.97
C SER A 29 1.20 13.97 -1.45
N GLU A 30 1.96 14.14 -2.52
CA GLU A 30 2.87 13.11 -3.04
C GLU A 30 3.92 12.64 -1.99
N PRO A 31 4.50 13.54 -1.17
CA PRO A 31 5.34 13.14 -0.04
C PRO A 31 4.60 12.26 0.98
N THR A 32 3.37 12.63 1.36
CA THR A 32 2.55 11.83 2.29
C THR A 32 2.28 10.44 1.73
N MET A 33 1.94 10.33 0.45
CA MET A 33 1.70 9.05 -0.20
C MET A 33 2.98 8.20 -0.24
N SER A 34 4.12 8.82 -0.55
CA SER A 34 5.41 8.14 -0.56
C SER A 34 5.81 7.63 0.82
N MET A 35 5.64 8.43 1.88
CA MET A 35 5.87 7.98 3.25
C MET A 35 4.97 6.80 3.62
N LYS A 36 3.70 6.80 3.18
CA LYS A 36 2.78 5.68 3.42
C LYS A 36 3.24 4.40 2.71
N LEU A 37 3.54 4.47 1.42
CA LEU A 37 3.98 3.33 0.62
C LEU A 37 5.37 2.79 1.04
N ASN A 38 6.19 3.61 1.70
CA ASN A 38 7.47 3.19 2.25
C ASN A 38 7.37 2.70 3.70
N GLY A 39 6.17 2.65 4.29
CA GLY A 39 5.95 2.20 5.67
C GLY A 39 6.25 3.25 6.75
N GLY A 40 6.58 4.48 6.39
CA GLY A 40 6.82 5.59 7.33
C GLY A 40 5.55 6.20 7.91
N LEU A 41 4.38 5.99 7.27
CA LEU A 41 3.07 6.39 7.78
C LEU A 41 2.04 5.29 7.55
N SER A 42 1.19 5.01 8.55
CA SER A 42 0.10 4.06 8.39
C SER A 42 -1.05 4.65 7.56
N PHE A 43 -1.80 3.80 6.85
CA PHE A 43 -3.09 4.16 6.26
C PHE A 43 -4.18 4.15 7.35
N SER A 44 -5.07 5.13 7.33
CA SER A 44 -6.30 5.05 8.13
C SER A 44 -7.28 4.07 7.47
N GLN A 45 -8.25 3.55 8.24
CA GLN A 45 -9.30 2.67 7.68
C GLN A 45 -10.06 3.35 6.52
N SER A 46 -10.37 4.64 6.65
CA SER A 46 -11.00 5.43 5.59
C SER A 46 -10.13 5.53 4.32
N GLN A 47 -8.82 5.65 4.48
CA GLN A 47 -7.88 5.67 3.35
C GLN A 47 -7.75 4.30 2.70
N ILE A 48 -7.76 3.22 3.47
CA ILE A 48 -7.78 1.84 2.93
C ILE A 48 -9.04 1.66 2.09
N TYR A 49 -10.21 2.01 2.63
CA TYR A 49 -11.48 1.90 1.92
C TYR A 49 -11.49 2.72 0.62
N LYS A 50 -11.12 4.02 0.70
CA LYS A 50 -11.00 4.89 -0.49
C LYS A 50 -10.01 4.34 -1.50
N SER A 51 -8.88 3.78 -1.06
CA SER A 51 -7.90 3.18 -1.97
C SER A 51 -8.48 1.97 -2.69
N CYS A 52 -9.31 1.15 -2.04
CA CYS A 52 -9.92 -0.03 -2.66
C CYS A 52 -10.91 0.36 -3.75
N GLU A 53 -11.77 1.34 -3.47
CA GLU A 53 -12.72 1.91 -4.45
C GLU A 53 -11.98 2.50 -5.67
N LEU A 54 -10.92 3.28 -5.42
CA LEU A 54 -10.14 3.92 -6.48
C LEU A 54 -9.29 2.94 -7.30
N LEU A 55 -8.84 1.84 -6.69
CA LEU A 55 -7.97 0.85 -7.31
C LEU A 55 -8.71 -0.42 -7.73
N ASP A 56 -10.04 -0.42 -7.67
CA ASP A 56 -10.88 -1.57 -7.99
C ASP A 56 -10.32 -2.85 -7.34
N ILE A 57 -10.10 -2.79 -6.02
CA ILE A 57 -9.59 -3.90 -5.20
C ILE A 57 -10.79 -4.50 -4.48
N ASP A 58 -11.00 -5.81 -4.68
CA ASP A 58 -12.00 -6.57 -3.93
C ASP A 58 -11.73 -6.49 -2.42
N HIS A 59 -12.80 -6.34 -1.64
CA HIS A 59 -12.73 -6.33 -0.18
C HIS A 59 -12.09 -7.60 0.39
N GLU A 60 -12.26 -8.74 -0.26
CA GLU A 60 -11.62 -10.01 0.13
C GLU A 60 -10.08 -9.96 -0.05
N GLU A 61 -9.57 -9.11 -0.93
CA GLU A 61 -8.15 -8.97 -1.21
C GLU A 61 -7.43 -7.92 -0.37
N ILE A 62 -8.15 -7.10 0.41
CA ILE A 62 -7.59 -6.01 1.23
C ILE A 62 -6.36 -6.48 2.04
N GLY A 63 -6.47 -7.67 2.65
CA GLY A 63 -5.39 -8.33 3.40
C GLY A 63 -4.06 -8.35 2.64
N ARG A 64 -4.11 -8.72 1.37
CA ARG A 64 -2.94 -8.92 0.50
C ARG A 64 -2.27 -7.61 0.08
N TYR A 65 -3.00 -6.50 0.13
CA TYR A 65 -2.53 -5.18 -0.30
C TYR A 65 -2.03 -4.31 0.86
N PHE A 66 -2.71 -4.37 2.01
CA PHE A 66 -2.45 -3.46 3.14
C PHE A 66 -1.88 -4.14 4.38
N PHE A 67 -2.00 -5.46 4.48
CA PHE A 67 -1.69 -6.20 5.71
C PHE A 67 -0.67 -7.32 5.51
N THR A 68 0.02 -7.37 4.36
CA THR A 68 1.16 -8.27 4.13
C THR A 68 2.33 -7.83 5.03
N PRO A 69 2.76 -8.63 6.01
CA PRO A 69 3.91 -8.27 6.84
C PRO A 69 5.16 -8.10 5.98
N LYS A 70 5.96 -7.08 6.27
CA LYS A 70 7.28 -6.98 5.67
C LYS A 70 8.17 -8.06 6.31
N GLU A 71 8.65 -9.01 5.52
CA GLU A 71 9.57 -10.04 6.00
C GLU A 71 10.87 -9.39 6.45
N ASN A 72 11.07 -9.30 7.77
CA ASN A 72 12.39 -9.13 8.34
C ASN A 72 13.04 -10.50 8.25
N LYS A 73 14.03 -10.67 7.36
CA LYS A 73 14.87 -11.88 7.37
C LYS A 73 15.57 -11.97 8.73
N ALA A 74 14.95 -12.64 9.69
CA ALA A 74 15.65 -13.29 10.78
C ALA A 74 16.05 -14.66 10.23
N GLU A 75 17.35 -14.79 9.97
CA GLU A 75 18.16 -16.01 9.95
C GLU A 75 17.38 -17.33 9.91
N THR A 76 17.42 -17.98 8.74
CA THR A 76 17.17 -19.41 8.63
C THR A 76 18.24 -20.13 9.44
N ASN A 77 17.94 -20.52 10.68
CA ASN A 77 18.65 -21.60 11.35
C ASN A 77 18.12 -22.90 10.74
N ASP A 78 18.73 -23.32 9.64
CA ASP A 78 18.66 -24.70 9.17
C ASP A 78 19.42 -25.58 10.18
N ASN A 79 18.69 -26.49 10.83
CA ASN A 79 19.22 -27.60 11.63
C ASN A 79 19.76 -28.72 10.73
#